data_AF-A0A350KN09-F1
#
_entry.id   AF-A0A350KN09-F1
#
_cell.length_a   1.000
_cell.length_b   1.000
_cell.length_c   1.000
_cell.angle_alpha   90.00
_cell.angle_beta   90.00
_cell.angle_gamma   90.00
#
_symmetry.space_group_name_H-M   'P 1'
#
loop_
_entity.id
_entity.type
_entity.pdbx_description
1 polymer ?
#
loop_
_entity_poly.entity_id
_entity_poly.type
_entity_poly.pdbx_seq_one_letter_code
_entity_poly.pdbx_strand_id
1 'polypeptide(L)'
;EQKAAAERVEAERAARVEKLVARICKSSPLGKKIVESAVERGVCIGFDGDKGKALGSYTPSMKYVSLNDTATDAQLLSTIVHECRHSEQNPVHDHSYSVCSNIAEVRAVEADAMATECAAVYQMRKAEPETYDAFCKRHGGMMRAYEQSFAAEKDADKARAEAFKAWYDHAEYVEQYDRAVVDFMGMGMLYSGAYKKEITPKQLADEIGYVDAGFFASARANTVSEKTAQEAAKVERGHVRHALKLFGRSKIKTSADYFYVRSADGKVEPPKRERNIAAAVIGKANGGR
;
A
#
# COMPACT_ATOMS: atom_id res chain seq x y z
N GLU A 1 -7.52 -15.09 -40.63
CA GLU A 1 -8.27 -15.72 -39.53
C GLU A 1 -7.72 -15.39 -38.15
N GLN A 2 -6.43 -15.64 -37.85
CA GLN A 2 -5.84 -15.35 -36.54
C GLN A 2 -5.91 -13.85 -36.12
N LYS A 3 -5.68 -12.92 -37.05
CA LYS A 3 -5.80 -11.47 -36.78
C LYS A 3 -7.23 -11.06 -36.39
N ALA A 4 -8.23 -11.53 -37.12
CA ALA A 4 -9.64 -11.24 -36.84
C ALA A 4 -10.10 -11.86 -35.51
N ALA A 5 -9.58 -13.04 -35.15
CA ALA A 5 -9.84 -13.65 -33.85
C ALA A 5 -9.23 -12.82 -32.70
N ALA A 6 -8.00 -12.32 -32.86
CA ALA A 6 -7.36 -11.46 -31.87
C ALA A 6 -8.12 -10.12 -31.71
N GLU A 7 -8.50 -9.48 -32.81
CA GLU A 7 -9.28 -8.23 -32.80
C GLU A 7 -10.63 -8.42 -32.08
N ARG A 8 -11.30 -9.56 -32.26
CA ARG A 8 -12.54 -9.87 -31.56
C ARG A 8 -12.33 -10.01 -30.05
N VAL A 9 -11.27 -10.71 -29.62
CA VAL A 9 -10.94 -10.87 -28.19
C VAL A 9 -10.66 -9.52 -27.54
N GLU A 10 -9.90 -8.65 -28.20
CA GLU A 10 -9.63 -7.30 -27.69
C GLU A 10 -10.90 -6.44 -27.62
N ALA A 11 -11.80 -6.56 -28.59
CA ALA A 11 -13.10 -5.88 -28.55
C ALA A 11 -13.98 -6.38 -27.38
N GLU A 12 -14.02 -7.68 -27.13
CA GLU A 12 -14.74 -8.27 -25.99
C GLU A 12 -14.16 -7.82 -24.65
N ARG A 13 -12.82 -7.77 -24.54
CA ARG A 13 -12.11 -7.23 -23.36
C ARG A 13 -12.44 -5.76 -23.12
N ALA A 14 -12.40 -4.93 -24.16
CA ALA A 14 -12.74 -3.51 -24.07
C ALA A 14 -14.20 -3.32 -23.60
N ALA A 15 -15.15 -4.04 -24.21
CA ALA A 15 -16.55 -3.98 -23.80
C ALA A 15 -16.77 -4.45 -22.34
N ARG A 16 -16.00 -5.44 -21.87
CA ARG A 16 -16.03 -5.88 -20.47
C ARG A 16 -15.53 -4.79 -19.53
N VAL A 17 -14.44 -4.10 -19.86
CA VAL A 17 -13.93 -2.96 -19.07
C VAL A 17 -14.97 -1.85 -18.97
N GLU A 18 -15.57 -1.44 -20.10
CA GLU A 18 -16.61 -0.41 -20.11
C GLU A 18 -17.79 -0.77 -19.19
N LYS A 19 -18.23 -2.03 -19.23
CA LYS A 19 -19.30 -2.53 -18.36
C LYS A 19 -18.91 -2.49 -16.87
N LEU A 20 -17.68 -2.87 -16.53
CA LEU A 20 -17.17 -2.83 -15.15
C LEU A 20 -17.12 -1.38 -14.65
N VAL A 21 -16.54 -0.47 -15.43
CA VAL A 21 -16.48 0.96 -15.11
C VAL A 21 -17.88 1.55 -14.93
N ALA A 22 -18.81 1.26 -15.84
CA ALA A 22 -20.19 1.73 -15.73
C ALA A 22 -20.88 1.24 -14.44
N ARG A 23 -20.64 -0.01 -14.04
CA ARG A 23 -21.17 -0.58 -12.78
C ARG A 23 -20.59 0.13 -11.55
N ILE A 24 -19.28 0.36 -11.51
CA ILE A 24 -18.62 1.12 -10.43
C ILE A 24 -19.23 2.52 -10.34
N CYS A 25 -19.28 3.24 -11.46
CA CYS A 25 -19.77 4.61 -11.50
C CYS A 25 -21.24 4.75 -11.07
N LYS A 26 -22.06 3.72 -11.34
CA LYS A 26 -23.47 3.67 -10.94
C LYS A 26 -23.66 3.34 -9.46
N SER A 27 -22.83 2.48 -8.90
CA SER A 27 -23.05 1.88 -7.56
C SER A 27 -22.21 2.51 -6.45
N SER A 28 -21.17 3.27 -6.77
CA SER A 28 -20.31 3.94 -5.77
C SER A 28 -19.91 5.35 -6.21
N PRO A 29 -20.38 6.41 -5.54
CA PRO A 29 -19.91 7.77 -5.78
C PRO A 29 -18.39 7.94 -5.57
N LEU A 30 -17.80 7.24 -4.59
CA LEU A 30 -16.35 7.26 -4.39
C LEU A 30 -15.62 6.53 -5.52
N GLY A 31 -16.04 5.32 -5.86
CA GLY A 31 -15.48 4.55 -6.97
C GLY A 31 -15.56 5.31 -8.29
N LYS A 32 -16.70 5.96 -8.56
CA LYS A 32 -16.89 6.88 -9.69
C LYS A 32 -15.79 7.95 -9.72
N LYS A 33 -15.66 8.70 -8.62
CA LYS A 33 -14.68 9.78 -8.50
C LYS A 33 -13.25 9.30 -8.79
N ILE A 34 -12.86 8.17 -8.22
CA ILE A 34 -11.50 7.62 -8.39
C ILE A 34 -11.26 7.19 -9.84
N VAL A 35 -12.21 6.49 -10.46
CA VAL A 35 -12.08 6.03 -11.85
C VAL A 35 -12.06 7.21 -12.83
N GLU A 36 -12.98 8.17 -12.67
CA GLU A 36 -13.02 9.38 -13.51
C GLU A 36 -11.71 10.16 -13.39
N SER A 37 -11.19 10.34 -12.17
CA SER A 37 -9.95 11.07 -11.95
C SER A 37 -8.72 10.33 -12.51
N ALA A 38 -8.70 8.99 -12.51
CA ALA A 38 -7.64 8.23 -13.18
C ALA A 38 -7.68 8.44 -14.71
N VAL A 39 -8.88 8.36 -15.32
CA VAL A 39 -9.08 8.60 -16.75
C VAL A 39 -8.68 10.02 -17.14
N GLU A 40 -9.02 11.03 -16.34
CA GLU A 40 -8.61 12.43 -16.54
C GLU A 40 -7.08 12.61 -16.51
N ARG A 41 -6.36 11.80 -15.71
CA ARG A 41 -4.88 11.77 -15.69
C ARG A 41 -4.26 11.00 -16.86
N GLY A 42 -5.10 10.49 -17.77
CA GLY A 42 -4.70 9.74 -18.95
C GLY A 42 -4.39 8.27 -18.66
N VAL A 43 -5.00 7.68 -17.61
CA VAL A 43 -4.86 6.26 -17.31
C VAL A 43 -5.80 5.44 -18.20
N CYS A 44 -5.24 4.44 -18.86
CA CYS A 44 -5.99 3.41 -19.58
C CYS A 44 -6.24 2.20 -18.67
N ILE A 45 -7.40 1.56 -18.82
CA ILE A 45 -7.76 0.34 -18.07
C ILE A 45 -7.97 -0.77 -19.09
N GLY A 46 -7.36 -1.94 -18.87
CA GLY A 46 -7.49 -3.07 -19.79
C GLY A 46 -7.03 -4.38 -19.18
N PHE A 47 -7.18 -5.44 -19.96
CA PHE A 47 -6.75 -6.78 -19.57
C PHE A 47 -5.36 -7.11 -20.12
N ASP A 48 -4.59 -7.86 -19.35
CA ASP A 48 -3.23 -8.25 -19.71
C ASP A 48 -2.95 -9.69 -19.23
N GLY A 49 -3.70 -10.64 -19.79
CA GLY A 49 -3.47 -12.07 -19.64
C GLY A 49 -3.82 -12.63 -18.26
N ASP A 50 -3.39 -13.88 -18.06
CA ASP A 50 -3.40 -14.53 -16.75
C ASP A 50 -2.25 -13.99 -15.89
N LYS A 51 -2.61 -13.37 -14.77
CA LYS A 51 -1.67 -12.80 -13.79
C LYS A 51 -1.51 -13.70 -12.55
N GLY A 52 -1.91 -14.96 -12.66
CA GLY A 52 -1.90 -15.94 -11.57
C GLY A 52 -2.78 -15.47 -10.41
N LYS A 53 -2.15 -15.19 -9.25
CA LYS A 53 -2.87 -14.77 -8.04
C LYS A 53 -3.18 -13.27 -7.98
N ALA A 54 -2.53 -12.45 -8.82
CA ALA A 54 -2.80 -11.02 -8.87
C ALA A 54 -4.10 -10.76 -9.67
N LEU A 55 -4.94 -9.86 -9.18
CA LEU A 55 -6.18 -9.47 -9.86
C LEU A 55 -5.97 -8.30 -10.82
N GLY A 56 -5.02 -7.43 -10.49
CA GLY A 56 -4.62 -6.31 -11.30
C GLY A 56 -3.31 -5.70 -10.82
N SER A 57 -2.86 -4.69 -11.55
CA SER A 57 -1.74 -3.83 -11.16
C SER A 57 -1.76 -2.54 -11.95
N TYR A 58 -1.44 -1.43 -11.31
CA TYR A 58 -1.15 -0.15 -11.96
C TYR A 58 0.34 -0.03 -12.33
N THR A 59 0.60 0.37 -13.57
CA THR A 59 1.96 0.66 -14.08
C THR A 59 2.09 2.15 -14.37
N PRO A 60 2.75 2.95 -13.50
CA PRO A 60 2.85 4.41 -13.66
C PRO A 60 3.50 4.85 -14.98
N SER A 61 4.56 4.17 -15.43
CA SER A 61 5.28 4.51 -16.66
C SER A 61 4.45 4.35 -17.93
N MET A 62 3.46 3.45 -17.90
CA MET A 62 2.52 3.21 -19.01
C MET A 62 1.18 3.91 -18.81
N LYS A 63 0.93 4.49 -17.63
CA LYS A 63 -0.40 4.95 -17.19
C LYS A 63 -1.46 3.90 -17.48
N TYR A 64 -1.21 2.66 -17.05
CA TYR A 64 -2.06 1.53 -17.39
C TYR A 64 -2.46 0.72 -16.16
N VAL A 65 -3.76 0.55 -15.95
CA VAL A 65 -4.32 -0.44 -15.04
C VAL A 65 -4.51 -1.73 -15.82
N SER A 66 -3.71 -2.74 -15.47
CA SER A 66 -3.81 -4.07 -16.06
C SER A 66 -4.66 -4.97 -15.18
N LEU A 67 -5.62 -5.68 -15.76
CA LEU A 67 -6.54 -6.59 -15.08
C LEU A 67 -6.25 -8.04 -15.49
N ASN A 68 -6.48 -8.98 -14.57
CA ASN A 68 -6.37 -10.41 -14.84
C ASN A 68 -7.62 -10.90 -15.58
N ASP A 69 -7.42 -11.52 -16.75
CA ASP A 69 -8.51 -12.05 -17.57
C ASP A 69 -9.37 -13.11 -16.86
N THR A 70 -8.73 -13.90 -16.00
CA THR A 70 -9.36 -15.05 -15.32
C THR A 70 -10.13 -14.64 -14.06
N ALA A 71 -9.97 -13.40 -13.59
CA ALA A 71 -10.68 -12.89 -12.43
C ALA A 71 -12.17 -12.66 -12.74
N THR A 72 -13.02 -12.86 -11.74
CA THR A 72 -14.45 -12.62 -11.90
C THR A 72 -14.77 -11.12 -11.90
N ASP A 73 -15.87 -10.72 -12.51
CA ASP A 73 -16.32 -9.32 -12.46
C ASP A 73 -16.48 -8.81 -11.02
N ALA A 74 -16.98 -9.68 -10.12
CA ALA A 74 -17.14 -9.34 -8.70
C ALA A 74 -15.81 -8.94 -8.04
N GLN A 75 -14.71 -9.60 -8.41
CA GLN A 75 -13.35 -9.27 -7.94
C GLN A 75 -12.79 -8.02 -8.63
N LEU A 76 -13.04 -7.87 -9.92
CA LEU A 76 -12.47 -6.77 -10.72
C LEU A 76 -13.09 -5.41 -10.41
N LEU A 77 -14.37 -5.35 -10.01
CA LEU A 77 -15.02 -4.08 -9.64
C LEU A 77 -14.28 -3.35 -8.52
N SER A 78 -13.87 -4.05 -7.47
CA SER A 78 -13.11 -3.43 -6.37
C SER A 78 -11.65 -3.19 -6.76
N THR A 79 -11.06 -4.12 -7.51
CA THR A 79 -9.66 -4.03 -7.99
C THR A 79 -9.46 -2.80 -8.87
N ILE A 80 -10.39 -2.46 -9.77
CA ILE A 80 -10.28 -1.24 -10.59
C ILE A 80 -10.18 0.01 -9.72
N VAL A 81 -10.99 0.12 -8.65
CA VAL A 81 -10.94 1.26 -7.74
C VAL A 81 -9.59 1.34 -7.03
N HIS A 82 -9.07 0.20 -6.58
CA HIS A 82 -7.75 0.09 -5.98
C HIS A 82 -6.64 0.58 -6.91
N GLU A 83 -6.55 0.00 -8.11
CA GLU A 83 -5.48 0.32 -9.05
C GLU A 83 -5.59 1.75 -9.59
N CYS A 84 -6.80 2.27 -9.78
CA CYS A 84 -7.01 3.67 -10.14
C CYS A 84 -6.57 4.62 -9.01
N ARG A 85 -6.70 4.23 -7.73
CA ARG A 85 -6.24 5.07 -6.61
C ARG A 85 -4.72 5.28 -6.64
N HIS A 86 -3.94 4.30 -7.09
CA HIS A 86 -2.49 4.47 -7.27
C HIS A 86 -2.12 5.57 -8.26
N SER A 87 -3.00 5.92 -9.21
CA SER A 87 -2.75 7.05 -10.12
C SER A 87 -2.83 8.44 -9.47
N GLU A 88 -3.38 8.52 -8.26
CA GLU A 88 -3.50 9.76 -7.49
C GLU A 88 -2.38 9.91 -6.46
N GLN A 89 -1.62 8.84 -6.23
CA GLN A 89 -0.54 8.75 -5.25
C GLN A 89 0.80 9.02 -5.94
N ASN A 90 1.73 9.66 -5.23
CA ASN A 90 3.05 10.02 -5.78
C ASN A 90 4.17 9.62 -4.80
N PRO A 91 4.34 8.32 -4.51
CA PRO A 91 5.35 7.88 -3.57
C PRO A 91 6.75 8.18 -4.10
N VAL A 92 7.68 8.44 -3.18
CA VAL A 92 9.09 8.74 -3.47
C VAL A 92 10.02 7.54 -3.22
N HIS A 93 9.45 6.35 -3.00
CA HIS A 93 10.20 5.13 -2.70
C HIS A 93 11.30 4.88 -3.74
N ASP A 94 12.55 4.97 -3.29
CA ASP A 94 13.73 4.74 -4.11
C ASP A 94 14.88 4.25 -3.24
N HIS A 95 15.97 3.83 -3.89
CA HIS A 95 17.14 3.31 -3.19
C HIS A 95 17.84 4.35 -2.30
N SER A 96 17.60 5.66 -2.47
CA SER A 96 18.20 6.71 -1.63
C SER A 96 17.60 6.78 -0.23
N TYR A 97 16.36 6.31 -0.04
CA TYR A 97 15.73 6.17 1.28
C TYR A 97 16.11 4.85 1.96
N SER A 98 16.05 4.82 3.29
CA SER A 98 16.33 3.61 4.06
C SER A 98 15.32 2.50 3.77
N VAL A 99 15.67 1.24 4.04
CA VAL A 99 14.75 0.11 3.86
C VAL A 99 13.51 0.29 4.75
N CYS A 100 13.69 0.76 5.98
CA CYS A 100 12.59 1.05 6.90
C CYS A 100 11.64 2.14 6.38
N SER A 101 12.18 3.18 5.74
CA SER A 101 11.37 4.25 5.15
C SER A 101 10.59 3.78 3.92
N ASN A 102 11.22 3.01 3.03
CA ASN A 102 10.53 2.42 1.87
C ASN A 102 9.41 1.47 2.31
N ILE A 103 9.64 0.62 3.32
CA ILE A 103 8.58 -0.25 3.87
C ILE A 103 7.42 0.60 4.41
N ALA A 104 7.71 1.65 5.19
CA ALA A 104 6.68 2.48 5.79
C ALA A 104 5.83 3.22 4.74
N GLU A 105 6.46 3.76 3.69
CA GLU A 105 5.76 4.45 2.61
C GLU A 105 4.92 3.49 1.76
N VAL A 106 5.49 2.36 1.31
CA VAL A 106 4.73 1.36 0.54
C VAL A 106 3.54 0.84 1.33
N ARG A 107 3.71 0.55 2.62
CA ARG A 107 2.57 0.19 3.49
C ARG A 107 1.51 1.28 3.56
N ALA A 108 1.90 2.55 3.65
CA ALA A 108 0.95 3.66 3.71
C ALA A 108 0.16 3.82 2.40
N VAL A 109 0.85 3.74 1.27
CA VAL A 109 0.27 3.84 -0.09
C VAL A 109 -0.73 2.70 -0.33
N GLU A 110 -0.35 1.47 -0.02
CA GLU A 110 -1.19 0.28 -0.18
C GLU A 110 -2.39 0.29 0.77
N ALA A 111 -2.17 0.68 2.04
CA ALA A 111 -3.26 0.81 3.00
C ALA A 111 -4.28 1.87 2.57
N ASP A 112 -3.85 2.98 1.95
CA ASP A 112 -4.73 4.00 1.39
C ASP A 112 -5.53 3.50 0.19
N ALA A 113 -4.88 2.78 -0.73
CA ALA A 113 -5.55 2.15 -1.87
C ALA A 113 -6.61 1.14 -1.39
N MET A 114 -6.26 0.27 -0.45
CA MET A 114 -7.15 -0.74 0.14
C MET A 114 -8.28 -0.12 0.97
N ALA A 115 -8.04 0.96 1.71
CA ALA A 115 -9.08 1.67 2.47
C ALA A 115 -10.07 2.37 1.53
N THR A 116 -9.58 2.93 0.42
CA THR A 116 -10.40 3.52 -0.64
C THR A 116 -11.24 2.46 -1.34
N GLU A 117 -10.65 1.32 -1.68
CA GLU A 117 -11.35 0.14 -2.19
C GLU A 117 -12.44 -0.32 -1.21
N CYS A 118 -12.11 -0.48 0.07
CA CYS A 118 -13.06 -0.88 1.12
C CYS A 118 -14.27 0.06 1.21
N ALA A 119 -14.01 1.38 1.21
CA ALA A 119 -15.06 2.39 1.26
C ALA A 119 -15.96 2.36 0.00
N ALA A 120 -15.37 2.17 -1.18
CA ALA A 120 -16.13 2.01 -2.41
C ALA A 120 -16.98 0.74 -2.40
N VAL A 121 -16.40 -0.41 -2.02
CA VAL A 121 -17.12 -1.69 -1.86
C VAL A 121 -18.28 -1.56 -0.89
N TYR A 122 -18.08 -0.88 0.24
CA TYR A 122 -19.16 -0.59 1.17
C TYR A 122 -20.30 0.19 0.49
N GLN A 123 -20.01 1.20 -0.33
CA GLN A 123 -21.05 1.90 -1.10
C GLN A 123 -21.78 0.98 -2.10
N MET A 124 -21.03 0.08 -2.76
CA MET A 124 -21.58 -0.84 -3.76
C MET A 124 -22.44 -1.96 -3.17
N ARG A 125 -22.28 -2.30 -1.88
CA ARG A 125 -22.78 -3.55 -1.26
C ARG A 125 -24.23 -3.95 -1.51
N LYS A 126 -25.14 -2.99 -1.72
CA LYS A 126 -26.55 -3.29 -2.03
C LYS A 126 -26.79 -3.62 -3.51
N ALA A 127 -26.06 -2.96 -4.40
CA ALA A 127 -26.19 -3.12 -5.84
C ALA A 127 -25.29 -4.24 -6.37
N GLU A 128 -24.14 -4.47 -5.72
CA GLU A 128 -23.11 -5.44 -6.10
C GLU A 128 -22.74 -6.33 -4.88
N PRO A 129 -23.68 -7.15 -4.36
CA PRO A 129 -23.43 -7.97 -3.17
C PRO A 129 -22.30 -8.98 -3.36
N GLU A 130 -22.13 -9.53 -4.57
CA GLU A 130 -21.04 -10.46 -4.87
C GLU A 130 -19.65 -9.82 -4.74
N THR A 131 -19.52 -8.52 -5.08
CA THR A 131 -18.28 -7.76 -4.89
C THR A 131 -18.00 -7.54 -3.41
N TYR A 132 -19.04 -7.25 -2.62
CA TYR A 132 -18.92 -7.15 -1.17
C TYR A 132 -18.45 -8.48 -0.55
N ASP A 133 -19.04 -9.60 -0.94
CA ASP A 133 -18.68 -10.93 -0.45
C ASP A 133 -17.25 -11.31 -0.87
N ALA A 134 -16.88 -11.04 -2.13
CA ALA A 134 -15.55 -11.30 -2.66
C ALA A 134 -14.47 -10.51 -1.89
N PHE A 135 -14.74 -9.23 -1.59
CA PHE A 135 -13.86 -8.39 -0.77
C PHE A 135 -13.78 -8.93 0.67
N CYS A 136 -14.91 -9.22 1.31
CA CYS A 136 -14.93 -9.71 2.69
C CYS A 136 -14.21 -11.04 2.88
N LYS A 137 -14.26 -11.92 1.88
CA LYS A 137 -13.53 -13.20 1.89
C LYS A 137 -12.01 -13.00 2.01
N ARG A 138 -11.47 -11.92 1.44
CA ARG A 138 -10.02 -11.61 1.45
C ARG A 138 -9.64 -10.60 2.53
N HIS A 139 -10.52 -9.65 2.83
CA HIS A 139 -10.22 -8.45 3.62
C HIS A 139 -11.33 -8.12 4.63
N GLY A 140 -12.05 -9.14 5.13
CA GLY A 140 -13.20 -8.96 6.03
C GLY A 140 -12.88 -8.23 7.34
N GLY A 141 -11.63 -8.30 7.83
CA GLY A 141 -11.18 -7.49 8.97
C GLY A 141 -11.25 -5.98 8.70
N MET A 142 -10.87 -5.55 7.49
CA MET A 142 -10.94 -4.15 7.08
C MET A 142 -12.40 -3.69 6.93
N MET A 143 -13.24 -4.49 6.26
CA MET A 143 -14.65 -4.15 6.10
C MET A 143 -15.34 -4.04 7.47
N ARG A 144 -15.06 -4.96 8.40
CA ARG A 144 -15.60 -4.91 9.76
C ARG A 144 -15.19 -3.63 10.49
N ALA A 145 -13.92 -3.22 10.40
CA ALA A 145 -13.44 -1.99 11.02
C ALA A 145 -14.14 -0.74 10.43
N TYR A 146 -14.29 -0.72 9.10
CA TYR A 146 -15.03 0.33 8.40
C TYR A 146 -16.49 0.41 8.89
N GLU A 147 -17.21 -0.72 8.87
CA GLU A 147 -18.62 -0.78 9.23
C GLU A 147 -18.87 -0.40 10.69
N GLN A 148 -18.01 -0.85 11.61
CA GLN A 148 -18.12 -0.50 13.03
C GLN A 148 -17.93 0.99 13.27
N SER A 149 -16.89 1.59 12.70
CA SER A 149 -16.64 3.04 12.81
C SER A 149 -17.77 3.85 12.15
N PHE A 150 -18.20 3.45 10.94
CA PHE A 150 -19.30 4.14 10.25
C PHE A 150 -20.64 3.99 10.99
N ALA A 151 -20.91 2.83 11.61
CA ALA A 151 -22.11 2.61 12.39
C ALA A 151 -22.17 3.54 13.61
N ALA A 152 -21.04 3.72 14.29
CA ALA A 152 -20.92 4.55 15.49
C ALA A 152 -20.99 6.06 15.19
N GLU A 153 -20.29 6.52 14.15
CA GLU A 153 -20.03 7.96 13.96
C GLU A 153 -20.72 8.56 12.74
N LYS A 154 -21.21 7.71 11.81
CA LYS A 154 -21.75 8.15 10.50
C LYS A 154 -20.80 9.01 9.69
N ASP A 155 -19.50 8.85 9.94
CA ASP A 155 -18.41 9.58 9.30
C ASP A 155 -17.61 8.64 8.40
N ALA A 156 -17.68 8.88 7.08
CA ALA A 156 -17.03 8.04 6.08
C ALA A 156 -15.50 8.17 6.10
N ASP A 157 -14.96 9.35 6.47
CA ASP A 157 -13.52 9.58 6.52
C ASP A 157 -12.90 8.88 7.72
N LYS A 158 -13.57 8.93 8.88
CA LYS A 158 -13.15 8.14 10.05
C LYS A 158 -13.25 6.64 9.81
N ALA A 159 -14.32 6.18 9.18
CA ALA A 159 -14.47 4.78 8.82
C ALA A 159 -13.36 4.31 7.87
N ARG A 160 -12.99 5.14 6.89
CA ARG A 160 -11.86 4.89 6.00
C ARG A 160 -10.53 4.86 6.77
N ALA A 161 -10.32 5.77 7.72
CA ALA A 161 -9.13 5.77 8.57
C ALA A 161 -9.02 4.47 9.40
N GLU A 162 -10.12 3.94 9.92
CA GLU A 162 -10.09 2.66 10.64
C GLU A 162 -9.86 1.46 9.71
N ALA A 163 -10.41 1.47 8.49
CA ALA A 163 -10.07 0.47 7.47
C ALA A 163 -8.58 0.51 7.10
N PHE A 164 -8.01 1.70 6.91
CA PHE A 164 -6.59 1.90 6.67
C PHE A 164 -5.74 1.27 7.76
N LYS A 165 -6.05 1.54 9.03
CA LYS A 165 -5.31 0.97 10.16
C LYS A 165 -5.49 -0.55 10.23
N ALA A 166 -6.68 -1.06 9.95
CA ALA A 166 -6.99 -2.50 9.96
C ALA A 166 -6.24 -3.29 8.89
N TRP A 167 -5.81 -2.66 7.79
CA TRP A 167 -4.95 -3.30 6.79
C TRP A 167 -3.63 -3.82 7.40
N TYR A 168 -3.04 -3.06 8.33
CA TYR A 168 -1.79 -3.42 9.01
C TYR A 168 -1.92 -4.67 9.89
N ASP A 169 -3.15 -5.02 10.30
CA ASP A 169 -3.40 -6.21 11.13
C ASP A 169 -3.44 -7.50 10.29
N HIS A 170 -3.51 -7.39 8.96
CA HIS A 170 -3.48 -8.54 8.06
C HIS A 170 -2.04 -9.03 7.80
N ALA A 171 -1.37 -9.44 8.88
CA ALA A 171 0.08 -9.64 8.94
C ALA A 171 0.71 -10.41 7.76
N GLU A 172 0.12 -11.53 7.34
CA GLU A 172 0.64 -12.35 6.22
C GLU A 172 0.51 -11.66 4.86
N TYR A 173 -0.48 -10.78 4.70
CA TYR A 173 -0.68 -10.02 3.47
C TYR A 173 0.30 -8.86 3.41
N VAL A 174 0.42 -8.10 4.51
CA VAL A 174 1.38 -7.00 4.64
C VAL A 174 2.82 -7.49 4.47
N GLU A 175 3.17 -8.67 5.01
CA GLU A 175 4.52 -9.23 4.88
C GLU A 175 4.91 -9.53 3.42
N GLN A 176 3.94 -9.77 2.52
CA GLN A 176 4.24 -9.94 1.09
C GLN A 176 4.80 -8.64 0.49
N TYR A 177 4.22 -7.50 0.85
CA TYR A 177 4.70 -6.18 0.45
C TYR A 177 6.05 -5.86 1.06
N ASP A 178 6.22 -6.12 2.37
CA ASP A 178 7.51 -5.88 3.03
C ASP A 178 8.66 -6.62 2.33
N ARG A 179 8.45 -7.90 1.98
CA ARG A 179 9.47 -8.70 1.29
C ARG A 179 9.75 -8.16 -0.11
N ALA A 180 8.73 -7.78 -0.86
CA ALA A 180 8.91 -7.16 -2.17
C ALA A 180 9.73 -5.87 -2.08
N VAL A 181 9.52 -5.05 -1.05
CA VAL A 181 10.34 -3.86 -0.78
C VAL A 181 11.78 -4.25 -0.44
N VAL A 182 12.01 -5.23 0.44
CA VAL A 182 13.37 -5.67 0.79
C VAL A 182 14.12 -6.18 -0.45
N ASP A 183 13.46 -6.96 -1.30
CA ASP A 183 14.03 -7.47 -2.55
C ASP A 183 14.37 -6.33 -3.52
N PHE A 184 13.44 -5.39 -3.73
CA PHE A 184 13.67 -4.19 -4.52
C PHE A 184 14.87 -3.40 -4.00
N MET A 185 14.93 -3.19 -2.68
CA MET A 185 15.99 -2.42 -2.04
C MET A 185 17.35 -3.11 -2.16
N GLY A 186 17.38 -4.45 -2.20
CA GLY A 186 18.59 -5.24 -2.46
C GLY A 186 19.31 -4.86 -3.77
N MET A 187 18.57 -4.42 -4.78
CA MET A 187 19.15 -3.97 -6.07
C MET A 187 19.94 -2.66 -5.95
N GLY A 188 19.68 -1.85 -4.91
CA GLY A 188 20.36 -0.58 -4.66
C GLY A 188 21.77 -0.68 -4.13
N MET A 189 22.30 -1.89 -3.91
CA MET A 189 23.58 -2.09 -3.21
C MET A 189 24.79 -1.41 -3.87
N LEU A 190 24.73 -1.16 -5.18
CA LEU A 190 25.80 -0.49 -5.94
C LEU A 190 25.61 1.04 -6.06
N TYR A 191 24.47 1.57 -5.61
CA TYR A 191 24.14 2.98 -5.72
C TYR A 191 24.77 3.77 -4.55
N SER A 192 25.71 4.67 -4.83
CA SER A 192 26.47 5.42 -3.80
C SER A 192 25.62 6.32 -2.90
N GLY A 193 24.40 6.65 -3.33
CA GLY A 193 23.42 7.42 -2.56
C GLY A 193 22.50 6.57 -1.69
N ALA A 194 22.67 5.24 -1.66
CA ALA A 194 21.66 4.35 -1.11
C ALA A 194 21.47 4.47 0.41
N TYR A 195 20.22 4.35 0.85
CA TYR A 195 19.80 4.21 2.25
C TYR A 195 20.21 5.37 3.17
N LYS A 196 20.28 6.60 2.63
CA LYS A 196 20.74 7.80 3.34
C LYS A 196 19.60 8.70 3.85
N LYS A 197 18.42 8.61 3.24
CA LYS A 197 17.26 9.43 3.59
C LYS A 197 16.27 8.65 4.45
N GLU A 198 15.48 9.38 5.22
CA GLU A 198 14.40 8.83 6.03
C GLU A 198 13.09 9.55 5.72
N ILE A 199 11.98 8.82 5.83
CA ILE A 199 10.62 9.34 5.79
C ILE A 199 10.10 9.34 7.23
N THR A 200 9.66 10.51 7.69
CA THR A 200 9.13 10.68 9.05
C THR A 200 7.65 10.29 9.12
N PRO A 201 7.15 9.88 10.30
CA PRO A 201 5.71 9.66 10.52
C PRO A 201 4.84 10.87 10.15
N LYS A 202 5.39 12.09 10.32
CA LYS A 202 4.71 13.33 9.92
C LYS A 202 4.58 13.44 8.40
N GLN A 203 5.63 13.12 7.64
CA GLN A 203 5.56 13.15 6.17
C GLN A 203 4.51 12.16 5.66
N LEU A 204 4.46 10.95 6.21
CA LEU A 204 3.41 9.97 5.86
C LEU A 204 2.01 10.49 6.22
N ALA A 205 1.85 11.08 7.40
CA ALA A 205 0.56 11.65 7.80
C ALA A 205 0.12 12.83 6.92
N ASP A 206 1.06 13.71 6.57
CA ASP A 206 0.80 14.85 5.69
C ASP A 206 0.46 14.38 4.25
N GLU A 207 1.05 13.27 3.78
CA GLU A 207 0.75 12.67 2.47
C GLU A 207 -0.60 11.94 2.44
N ILE A 208 -0.89 11.10 3.45
CA ILE A 208 -2.17 10.36 3.53
C ILE A 208 -3.34 11.29 3.88
N GLY A 209 -3.11 12.32 4.71
CA GLY A 209 -4.04 13.41 4.96
C GLY A 209 -5.23 13.10 5.88
N TYR A 210 -5.50 11.82 6.21
CA TYR A 210 -6.60 11.41 7.10
C TYR A 210 -6.18 10.42 8.20
N VAL A 211 -4.89 10.15 8.34
CA VAL A 211 -4.31 9.31 9.40
C VAL A 211 -3.20 10.08 10.10
N ASP A 212 -3.21 10.11 11.43
CA ASP A 212 -2.26 10.91 12.19
C ASP A 212 -0.86 10.27 12.28
N ALA A 213 0.14 11.13 12.52
CA ALA A 213 1.54 10.72 12.66
C ALA A 213 1.77 9.76 13.84
N GLY A 214 0.90 9.77 14.86
CA GLY A 214 0.98 8.85 16.00
C GLY A 214 0.76 7.40 15.57
N PHE A 215 -0.17 7.15 14.63
CA PHE A 215 -0.33 5.81 14.05
C PHE A 215 0.95 5.36 13.34
N PHE A 216 1.53 6.19 12.48
CA PHE A 216 2.76 5.87 11.75
C PHE A 216 3.99 5.72 12.66
N ALA A 217 3.95 6.21 13.89
CA ALA A 217 4.98 5.98 14.91
C ALA A 217 4.71 4.76 15.81
N SER A 218 3.53 4.15 15.71
CA SER A 218 3.09 3.08 16.60
C SER A 218 3.73 1.73 16.30
N ALA A 219 3.68 0.82 17.28
CA ALA A 219 4.02 -0.58 17.08
C ALA A 219 3.18 -1.25 15.98
N ARG A 220 1.88 -0.90 15.91
CA ARG A 220 0.94 -1.45 14.92
C ARG A 220 1.40 -1.17 13.49
N ALA A 221 1.88 0.04 13.20
CA ALA A 221 2.36 0.40 11.87
C ALA A 221 3.78 -0.12 11.56
N ASN A 222 4.64 -0.27 12.57
CA ASN A 222 6.08 -0.53 12.40
C ASN A 222 6.53 -1.96 12.78
N THR A 223 5.59 -2.86 13.06
CA THR A 223 5.94 -4.27 13.32
C THR A 223 6.20 -5.01 12.01
N VAL A 224 7.34 -5.70 11.93
CA VAL A 224 7.71 -6.63 10.85
C VAL A 224 8.06 -8.01 11.43
N SER A 225 8.10 -9.04 10.59
CA SER A 225 8.60 -10.35 11.01
C SER A 225 10.11 -10.31 11.30
N GLU A 226 10.58 -11.19 12.17
CA GLU A 226 12.02 -11.35 12.45
C GLU A 226 12.82 -11.56 11.15
N LYS A 227 12.31 -12.37 10.23
CA LYS A 227 12.93 -12.60 8.93
C LYS A 227 13.07 -11.32 8.11
N THR A 228 12.00 -10.52 8.01
CA THR A 228 12.03 -9.23 7.29
C THR A 228 13.03 -8.28 7.92
N ALA A 229 13.07 -8.17 9.25
CA ALA A 229 14.05 -7.33 9.94
C ALA A 229 15.51 -7.77 9.68
N GLN A 230 15.77 -9.08 9.68
CA GLN A 230 17.09 -9.64 9.40
C GLN A 230 17.54 -9.37 7.96
N GLU A 231 16.66 -9.59 6.97
CA GLU A 231 17.00 -9.34 5.56
C GLU A 231 17.13 -7.84 5.24
N ALA A 232 16.29 -6.98 5.81
CA ALA A 232 16.44 -5.53 5.71
C ALA A 232 17.82 -5.07 6.23
N ALA A 233 18.24 -5.56 7.39
CA ALA A 233 19.56 -5.24 7.94
C ALA A 233 20.70 -5.76 7.06
N LYS A 234 20.52 -6.92 6.42
CA LYS A 234 21.51 -7.52 5.52
C LYS A 234 21.67 -6.72 4.22
N VAL A 235 20.57 -6.21 3.66
CA VAL A 235 20.58 -5.31 2.49
C VAL A 235 21.42 -4.07 2.77
N GLU A 236 21.12 -3.34 3.84
CA GLU A 236 21.85 -2.11 4.16
C GLU A 236 23.31 -2.34 4.52
N ARG A 237 23.62 -3.38 5.33
CA ARG A 237 25.02 -3.76 5.62
C ARG A 237 25.78 -4.22 4.37
N GLY A 238 25.07 -4.79 3.39
CA GLY A 238 25.62 -5.19 2.10
C GLY A 238 26.20 -4.02 1.32
N HIS A 239 25.52 -2.87 1.31
CA HIS A 239 25.98 -1.64 0.67
C HIS A 239 27.23 -1.05 1.34
N VAL A 240 27.31 -1.11 2.68
CA VAL A 240 28.44 -0.55 3.45
C VAL A 240 29.71 -1.43 3.32
N ARG A 241 29.70 -2.53 2.55
CA ARG A 241 30.83 -3.46 2.40
C ARG A 241 32.14 -2.80 1.95
N HIS A 242 32.07 -1.67 1.26
CA HIS A 242 33.26 -0.91 0.86
C HIS A 242 33.93 -0.14 2.03
N ALA A 243 33.16 0.32 3.02
CA ALA A 243 33.68 0.95 4.25
C ALA A 243 34.04 -0.08 5.35
N LEU A 244 33.50 -1.30 5.22
CA LEU A 244 33.52 -2.41 6.19
C LEU A 244 34.82 -3.23 6.26
N LYS A 245 35.85 -2.95 5.45
CA LYS A 245 37.16 -3.60 5.62
C LYS A 245 37.90 -3.14 6.90
N LEU A 246 37.43 -2.09 7.58
CA LEU A 246 38.14 -1.47 8.72
C LEU A 246 37.52 -1.71 10.12
N PHE A 247 36.23 -2.06 10.28
CA PHE A 247 35.55 -1.88 11.59
C PHE A 247 34.59 -2.98 12.08
N GLY A 248 34.79 -4.27 11.72
CA GLY A 248 34.05 -5.38 12.37
C GLY A 248 32.52 -5.39 12.10
N ARG A 249 32.08 -6.33 11.26
CA ARG A 249 30.75 -6.39 10.62
C ARG A 249 29.50 -6.31 11.51
N SER A 250 29.57 -6.50 12.83
CA SER A 250 28.38 -6.65 13.70
C SER A 250 27.90 -5.36 14.39
N LYS A 251 28.65 -4.25 14.33
CA LYS A 251 28.31 -3.01 15.07
C LYS A 251 27.67 -1.90 14.21
N ILE A 252 27.49 -2.13 12.91
CA ILE A 252 26.89 -1.12 12.02
C ILE A 252 25.39 -1.09 12.25
N LYS A 253 24.93 0.07 12.74
CA LYS A 253 23.53 0.39 12.92
C LYS A 253 22.85 0.50 11.56
N THR A 254 21.64 -0.04 11.45
CA THR A 254 20.82 -0.02 10.23
C THR A 254 19.44 0.54 10.53
N SER A 255 18.68 0.93 9.51
CA SER A 255 17.29 1.36 9.68
C SER A 255 16.39 0.23 10.22
N ALA A 256 16.80 -1.04 10.02
CA ALA A 256 16.12 -2.19 10.62
C ALA A 256 16.10 -2.18 12.16
N ASP A 257 16.97 -1.39 12.81
CA ASP A 257 16.96 -1.23 14.27
C ASP A 257 15.75 -0.40 14.77
N TYR A 258 15.02 0.26 13.86
CA TYR A 258 13.81 1.04 14.16
C TYR A 258 12.51 0.23 14.14
N PHE A 259 12.55 -1.04 13.70
CA PHE A 259 11.35 -1.87 13.65
C PHE A 259 10.99 -2.44 15.02
N TYR A 260 9.69 -2.56 15.26
CA TYR A 260 9.19 -3.56 16.19
C TYR A 260 9.30 -4.93 15.52
N VAL A 261 9.72 -5.96 16.24
CA VAL A 261 10.00 -7.26 15.64
C VAL A 261 9.08 -8.32 16.24
N ARG A 262 8.26 -8.93 15.38
CA ARG A 262 7.45 -10.09 15.73
C ARG A 262 8.24 -11.37 15.50
N SER A 263 8.47 -12.11 16.57
CA SER A 263 9.10 -13.43 16.52
C SER A 263 8.09 -14.51 16.10
N ALA A 264 8.58 -15.72 15.83
CA ALA A 264 7.77 -16.83 15.31
C ALA A 264 6.67 -17.28 16.29
N ASP A 265 6.84 -17.07 17.59
CA ASP A 265 5.82 -17.36 18.61
C ASP A 265 4.75 -16.24 18.76
N GLY A 266 4.87 -15.17 17.98
CA GLY A 266 3.97 -14.02 17.98
C GLY A 266 4.36 -12.89 18.94
N LYS A 267 5.40 -13.06 19.78
CA LYS A 267 5.87 -12.00 20.69
C LYS A 267 6.48 -10.84 19.89
N VAL A 268 6.07 -9.62 20.23
CA VAL A 268 6.58 -8.38 19.65
C VAL A 268 7.59 -7.74 20.58
N GLU A 269 8.83 -7.58 20.11
CA GLU A 269 9.90 -6.88 20.80
C GLU A 269 9.97 -5.41 20.34
N PRO A 270 10.29 -4.47 21.25
CA PRO A 270 10.48 -3.07 20.90
C PRO A 270 11.72 -2.87 20.02
N PRO A 271 11.79 -1.73 19.30
CA PRO A 271 12.93 -1.43 18.47
C PRO A 271 14.21 -1.27 19.29
N LYS A 272 15.34 -1.67 18.69
CA LYS A 272 16.68 -1.51 19.30
C LYS A 272 17.09 -0.04 19.38
N ARG A 273 16.47 0.81 18.56
CA ARG A 273 16.69 2.24 18.51
C ARG A 273 15.37 2.98 18.31
N GLU A 274 15.20 4.05 19.06
CA GLU A 274 14.11 4.98 18.78
C GLU A 274 14.43 5.79 17.51
N ARG A 275 13.40 6.02 16.69
CA ARG A 275 13.45 7.10 15.71
C ARG A 275 13.45 8.41 16.49
N ASN A 276 14.26 9.40 16.07
CA ASN A 276 14.18 10.74 16.67
C ASN A 276 12.83 11.37 16.32
N ILE A 277 11.82 11.14 17.17
CA ILE A 277 10.45 11.67 17.02
C ILE A 277 10.39 13.17 17.43
N ALA A 278 11.47 13.72 18.01
CA ALA A 278 11.51 15.07 18.59
C ALA A 278 11.34 16.23 17.59
N ALA A 279 11.40 15.99 16.27
CA ALA A 279 10.99 16.98 15.26
C ALA A 279 9.46 16.99 14.99
N ALA A 280 8.70 16.06 15.57
CA ALA A 280 7.28 15.87 15.31
C ALA A 280 6.34 16.40 16.42
N VAL A 281 6.85 16.91 17.55
CA VAL A 281 5.99 17.30 18.71
C VAL A 281 6.19 18.75 19.19
N ILE A 282 7.22 19.49 18.79
CA ILE A 282 7.36 20.91 19.18
C ILE A 282 6.67 21.83 18.16
N GLY A 283 5.35 21.74 18.14
CA GLY A 283 4.47 22.58 17.34
C GLY A 283 3.30 23.13 18.16
N LYS A 284 3.55 23.55 19.40
CA LYS A 284 2.73 24.49 20.20
C LYS A 284 3.31 24.63 21.61
N ALA A 285 4.13 25.66 21.81
CA ALA A 285 4.26 26.46 23.03
C ALA A 285 5.47 27.37 22.86
N ASN A 286 5.25 28.56 22.30
CA ASN A 286 5.87 29.82 22.73
C ASN A 286 5.66 30.88 21.65
N GLY A 287 4.77 31.83 21.95
CA GLY A 287 4.51 33.00 21.13
C GLY A 287 3.41 33.88 21.72
N GLY A 288 3.32 33.93 23.05
CA GLY A 288 2.57 34.95 23.75
C GLY A 288 3.51 36.08 24.13
N ARG A 289 3.49 37.15 23.34
CA ARG A 289 3.48 38.56 23.77
C ARG A 289 3.38 39.44 22.54
#